data_AF-A0A5C8TE49-F1
#
_entry.id   AF-A0A5C8TE49-F1
#
_cell.length_a   1.000
_cell.length_b   1.000
_cell.length_c   1.000
_cell.angle_alpha   90.00
_cell.angle_beta   90.00
_cell.angle_gamma   90.00
#
_symmetry.space_group_name_H-M   'P 1'
#
loop_
_entity.id
_entity.type
_entity.pdbx_description
1 polymer ?
#
loop_
_entity_poly.entity_id
_entity_poly.type
_entity_poly.pdbx_seq_one_letter_code
_entity_poly.pdbx_strand_id
1 'polypeptide(L)'
;MGDVHHLPLRNLPPAPPDCSAIRAWELLRAGARATHATLGELVAMLDAGAPPADVFAQIDILNTQLAACGSCVTFLKATDAPPSAA
;
A
#
# COMPACT_ATOMS: atom_id res chain seq x y z
N MET A 1 20.34 8.21 -2.37
CA MET A 1 19.00 7.90 -1.84
C MET A 1 18.04 8.76 -2.64
N GLY A 2 17.48 8.22 -3.72
CA GLY A 2 16.61 8.99 -4.63
C GLY A 2 15.39 9.48 -3.87
N ASP A 3 15.01 10.72 -4.11
CA ASP A 3 13.90 11.38 -3.43
C ASP A 3 12.57 10.65 -3.75
N VAL A 4 12.13 9.80 -2.81
CA VAL A 4 10.92 8.96 -2.95
C VAL A 4 9.64 9.81 -2.87
N HIS A 5 9.75 11.12 -2.60
CA HIS A 5 8.60 12.02 -2.49
C HIS A 5 7.89 12.32 -3.83
N HIS A 6 8.44 11.85 -4.96
CA HIS A 6 7.96 12.18 -6.30
C HIS A 6 7.45 11.02 -7.16
N LEU A 7 7.02 9.90 -6.57
CA LEU A 7 6.17 8.98 -7.33
C LEU A 7 4.81 9.67 -7.56
N PRO A 8 4.45 10.00 -8.81
CA PRO A 8 3.17 10.64 -9.08
C PRO A 8 2.07 9.71 -8.58
N LEU A 9 1.31 10.16 -7.57
CA LEU A 9 0.05 9.56 -7.14
C LEU A 9 -0.99 9.72 -8.26
N ARG A 10 -0.73 9.13 -9.44
CA ARG A 10 -1.65 9.16 -10.57
C ARG A 10 -2.55 7.95 -10.46
N ASN A 11 -3.84 8.24 -10.36
CA ASN A 11 -4.96 7.29 -10.34
C ASN A 11 -5.08 6.51 -9.04
N LEU A 12 -5.07 7.22 -7.89
CA LEU A 12 -5.58 6.60 -6.68
C LEU A 12 -7.05 6.20 -6.89
N PRO A 13 -7.47 5.00 -6.47
CA PRO A 13 -8.85 4.58 -6.66
C PRO A 13 -9.79 5.46 -5.82
N PRO A 14 -11.08 5.53 -6.18
CA PRO A 14 -12.06 6.30 -5.42
C PRO A 14 -12.14 5.82 -3.97
N ALA A 15 -12.58 6.73 -3.08
CA ALA A 15 -12.85 6.40 -1.70
C ALA A 15 -13.91 5.28 -1.62
N PRO A 16 -13.74 4.28 -0.73
CA PRO A 16 -14.74 3.24 -0.55
C PRO A 16 -16.05 3.83 -0.02
N PRO A 17 -17.21 3.50 -0.60
CA PRO A 17 -18.50 3.87 -0.02
C PRO A 17 -18.66 3.19 1.35
N ASP A 18 -19.22 3.91 2.31
CA ASP A 18 -19.58 3.41 3.65
C ASP A 18 -18.42 3.13 4.63
N CYS A 19 -17.21 3.64 4.38
CA CYS A 19 -16.08 3.52 5.32
C CYS A 19 -16.01 4.70 6.30
N SER A 20 -15.85 4.44 7.60
CA SER A 20 -15.55 5.48 8.59
C SER A 20 -14.06 5.85 8.61
N ALA A 21 -13.71 7.05 9.07
CA ALA A 21 -12.31 7.47 9.22
C ALA A 21 -11.48 6.51 10.10
N ILE A 22 -12.06 6.03 11.21
CA ILE A 22 -11.42 5.05 12.09
C ILE A 22 -11.12 3.76 11.32
N ARG A 23 -12.12 3.25 10.59
CA ARG A 23 -11.98 2.03 9.81
C ARG A 23 -10.94 2.18 8.68
N ALA A 24 -10.92 3.34 8.02
CA ALA A 24 -9.94 3.64 6.99
C ALA A 24 -8.50 3.66 7.55
N TRP A 25 -8.28 4.22 8.75
CA TRP A 25 -6.98 4.18 9.41
C TRP A 25 -6.55 2.76 9.81
N GLU A 26 -7.47 1.95 10.35
CA GLU A 26 -7.19 0.53 10.66
C GLU A 26 -6.79 -0.26 9.41
N LEU A 27 -7.57 -0.11 8.32
CA LEU A 27 -7.30 -0.76 7.05
C LEU A 27 -5.98 -0.30 6.45
N LEU A 28 -5.67 1.00 6.51
CA LEU A 28 -4.38 1.53 6.05
C LEU A 28 -3.21 0.96 6.87
N ARG A 29 -3.33 0.85 8.20
CA ARG A 29 -2.29 0.22 9.03
C ARG A 29 -2.09 -1.26 8.67
N ALA A 30 -3.18 -2.01 8.50
CA ALA A 30 -3.12 -3.41 8.14
C ALA A 30 -2.49 -3.60 6.74
N GLY A 31 -2.93 -2.81 5.76
CA GLY A 31 -2.39 -2.80 4.40
C GLY A 31 -0.91 -2.44 4.37
N ALA A 32 -0.50 -1.38 5.07
CA ALA A 32 0.91 -0.97 5.16
C ALA A 32 1.81 -2.09 5.75
N ARG A 33 1.32 -2.82 6.76
CA ARG A 33 2.06 -3.96 7.32
C ARG A 33 2.18 -5.12 6.33
N ALA A 34 1.10 -5.44 5.61
CA ALA A 34 1.12 -6.47 4.58
C ALA A 34 2.09 -6.09 3.45
N THR A 35 2.01 -4.86 2.95
CA THR A 35 2.92 -4.32 1.92
C THR A 35 4.38 -4.37 2.38
N HIS A 36 4.66 -4.04 3.64
CA HIS A 36 6.01 -4.14 4.19
C HIS A 36 6.52 -5.59 4.20
N ALA A 37 5.69 -6.56 4.60
CA ALA A 37 6.07 -7.97 4.57
C ALA A 37 6.34 -8.47 3.14
N THR A 38 5.41 -8.20 2.21
CA THR A 38 5.53 -8.56 0.79
C THR A 38 6.77 -7.92 0.14
N LEU A 39 7.12 -6.68 0.49
CA LEU A 39 8.35 -6.04 0.03
C LEU A 39 9.60 -6.74 0.57
N GLY A 40 9.60 -7.16 1.83
CA GLY A 40 10.70 -7.94 2.42
C GLY A 40 10.91 -9.28 1.71
N GLU A 41 9.82 -9.99 1.41
CA GLU A 41 9.84 -11.22 0.61
C GLU A 41 10.40 -10.98 -0.80
N LEU A 42 9.96 -9.92 -1.47
CA LEU A 42 10.44 -9.55 -2.79
C LEU A 42 11.96 -9.28 -2.80
N VAL A 43 12.48 -8.56 -1.80
CA VAL A 43 13.92 -8.33 -1.66
C VAL A 43 14.66 -9.65 -1.46
N ALA A 44 14.18 -10.52 -0.57
CA ALA A 44 14.79 -11.83 -0.34
C ALA A 44 14.81 -12.70 -1.62
N MET A 45 13.75 -12.66 -2.43
CA MET A 45 13.68 -13.35 -3.72
C MET A 45 14.72 -12.81 -4.72
N LEU A 46 14.88 -11.49 -4.80
CA LEU A 46 15.88 -10.86 -5.67
C LEU A 46 17.30 -11.24 -5.24
N ASP A 47 17.60 -11.17 -3.95
CA ASP A 47 18.91 -11.54 -3.39
C ASP A 47 19.24 -13.03 -3.60
N ALA A 48 18.22 -13.89 -3.58
CA ALA A 48 18.35 -15.32 -3.87
C ALA A 48 18.45 -15.66 -5.37
N GLY A 49 18.30 -14.67 -6.27
CA GLY A 49 18.29 -14.90 -7.72
C GLY A 49 17.08 -15.72 -8.19
N ALA A 50 15.91 -15.50 -7.58
CA ALA A 50 14.68 -16.21 -7.92
C ALA A 50 14.29 -16.05 -9.40
N PRO A 51 13.54 -17.01 -9.99
CA PRO A 51 13.05 -16.91 -11.35
C PRO A 51 12.23 -15.64 -11.59
N PRO A 52 12.35 -14.99 -12.77
CA PRO A 52 11.59 -13.77 -13.08
C PRO A 52 10.07 -13.91 -12.92
N ALA A 53 9.51 -15.07 -13.25
CA ALA A 53 8.07 -15.33 -13.12
C ALA A 53 7.59 -15.19 -11.67
N ASP A 54 8.37 -15.69 -10.70
CA ASP A 54 8.03 -15.62 -9.29
C ASP A 54 8.16 -14.19 -8.76
N VAL A 55 9.23 -13.49 -9.18
CA VAL A 55 9.45 -12.07 -8.85
C VAL A 55 8.30 -11.21 -9.37
N PHE A 56 7.86 -11.43 -10.61
CA PHE A 56 6.76 -10.66 -11.19
C PHE A 56 5.42 -10.95 -10.50
N ALA A 57 5.14 -12.21 -10.17
CA ALA A 57 3.95 -12.56 -9.39
C ALA A 57 3.94 -11.85 -8.02
N GLN A 58 5.08 -11.78 -7.34
CA GLN A 58 5.21 -11.08 -6.06
C GLN A 58 5.01 -9.56 -6.21
N ILE A 59 5.50 -8.97 -7.31
CA ILE A 59 5.27 -7.55 -7.64
C ILE A 59 3.78 -7.27 -7.89
N ASP A 60 3.06 -8.18 -8.57
CA ASP A 60 1.63 -8.02 -8.81
C ASP A 60 0.81 -8.05 -7.51
N ILE A 61 1.19 -8.92 -6.55
CA ILE A 61 0.63 -8.94 -5.20
C ILE A 61 0.89 -7.60 -4.51
N LEU A 62 2.13 -7.10 -4.55
CA LEU A 62 2.51 -5.82 -3.95
C LEU A 62 1.68 -4.66 -4.53
N ASN A 63 1.55 -4.60 -5.85
CA ASN A 63 0.77 -3.57 -6.55
C ASN A 63 -0.70 -3.59 -6.15
N THR A 64 -1.29 -4.77 -6.02
CA THR A 64 -2.69 -4.93 -5.58
C THR A 64 -2.90 -4.38 -4.16
N GLN A 65 -1.97 -4.67 -3.25
CA GLN A 65 -2.02 -4.17 -1.88
C GLN A 65 -1.84 -2.63 -1.82
N LEU A 66 -0.89 -2.09 -2.60
CA LEU A 66 -0.65 -0.65 -2.69
C LEU A 66 -1.89 0.10 -3.21
N ALA A 67 -2.61 -0.47 -4.19
CA ALA A 67 -3.84 0.13 -4.70
C ALA A 67 -4.91 0.27 -3.60
N ALA A 68 -5.10 -0.77 -2.77
CA ALA A 68 -6.04 -0.75 -1.65
C ALA A 68 -5.64 0.29 -0.57
N CYS A 69 -4.35 0.39 -0.25
CA CYS A 69 -3.82 1.44 0.61
C CYS A 69 -4.09 2.83 0.02
N GLY A 70 -3.94 2.98 -1.30
CA GLY A 70 -4.21 4.20 -2.03
C GLY A 70 -5.64 4.72 -1.86
N SER A 71 -6.65 3.86 -1.95
CA SER A 71 -8.05 4.22 -1.68
C SER A 71 -8.28 4.77 -0.27
N CYS A 72 -7.65 4.15 0.73
CA CYS A 72 -7.75 4.60 2.11
C CYS A 72 -7.12 5.99 2.27
N VAL A 73 -5.96 6.22 1.65
CA VAL A 73 -5.29 7.54 1.66
C VAL A 73 -6.14 8.61 0.97
N THR A 74 -6.76 8.32 -0.17
CA THR A 74 -7.66 9.27 -0.87
C THR A 74 -8.81 9.71 0.04
N PHE A 75 -9.46 8.74 0.69
CA PHE A 75 -10.55 9.03 1.62
C PHE A 75 -10.08 9.84 2.82
N LEU A 76 -9.00 9.41 3.49
CA LEU A 76 -8.48 10.07 4.68
C LEU A 76 -8.07 11.52 4.39
N LYS A 77 -7.43 11.78 3.24
CA LYS A 77 -7.10 13.14 2.77
C LYS A 77 -8.35 14.02 2.59
N ALA A 78 -9.46 13.45 2.12
CA ALA A 78 -10.69 14.21 1.92
C ALA A 78 -11.38 14.56 3.26
N THR A 79 -11.20 13.73 4.28
CA THR A 79 -11.83 13.92 5.60
C THR A 79 -10.99 14.71 6.60
N ASP A 80 -9.68 14.83 6.36
CA ASP A 80 -8.69 15.40 7.29
C ASP A 80 -8.75 14.82 8.72
N ALA A 81 -9.25 13.58 8.86
CA ALA A 81 -9.41 12.94 10.15
C ALA A 81 -8.06 12.42 10.65
N PRO A 82 -7.61 12.80 11.86
CA PRO A 82 -6.34 12.32 12.40
C PRO A 82 -6.39 10.79 12.64
N PRO A 83 -5.23 10.10 12.65
CA PRO A 83 -5.16 8.71 13.07
C PRO A 83 -5.78 8.55 14.45
N SER A 84 -6.65 7.55 14.62
CA SER A 84 -7.08 7.18 15.97
C SER A 84 -5.85 6.76 16.79
N ALA A 85 -5.80 7.14 18.07
CA ALA A 85 -4.83 6.56 18.99
C ALA A 85 -5.02 5.02 18.98
N ALA A 86 -3.90 4.30 18.90
CA ALA A 86 -3.87 2.84 18.91
C ALA A 86 -4.04 2.30 20.33
#